data_AF-A0A0A7GFQ9-F1
#
_entry.id   AF-A0A0A7GFQ9-F1
#
_cell.length_a   1.000
_cell.length_b   1.000
_cell.length_c   1.000
_cell.angle_alpha   90.00
_cell.angle_beta   90.00
_cell.angle_gamma   90.00
#
_symmetry.space_group_name_H-M   'P 1'
#
loop_
_entity.id
_entity.type
_entity.pdbx_description
1 polymer ?
#
loop_
_entity_poly.entity_id
_entity_poly.type
_entity_poly.pdbx_seq_one_letter_code
_entity_poly.pdbx_strand_id
1 'polypeptide(L)'
;MNLRFLVFVIISLVAIFLYTLPNSTYSVLLQTHNVKDISSPSNDIPCTQCHSKIAAELSNSTYHSGMTCEDCHRNPYLGQTVAYDNGTWVSGGEAHAAVKPRCLDCHSKTSITLANGTTVSVPKANAFGDPNYGTDYSAHKKFVQDALNFSLGVGENEACLACHTDFKLNIEFVRPQYYNFTFQSWTSVVVNSLGPANTTVVFKGGSGAKHIWRPLSSINCTDCHADIWNAINHPEPSPNGLTPNSSHVIWYWGGRSNNPQAPIHDISKIGTAYANISDYCLSSCHNPQVSGTLPPELTDAVHVARRLSCYSCHTDSYSVSVFDKTSGGYVAAPWPPNIMGNLDVGIFNAPLILHADSCISCKRAGAPTPPTGPFVSYSEPNNLVYYNGGRV
;
A
#
# COMPACT_ATOMS: atom_id res chain seq x y z
N MET A 1 36.74 -25.32 45.32
CA MET A 1 35.59 -24.39 45.43
C MET A 1 34.60 -24.99 46.41
N ASN A 2 34.18 -24.25 47.45
CA ASN A 2 33.31 -24.79 48.52
C ASN A 2 31.93 -25.13 47.94
N LEU A 3 31.35 -26.29 48.29
CA LEU A 3 30.03 -26.74 47.80
C LEU A 3 28.95 -25.66 47.99
N ARG A 4 29.01 -24.90 49.09
CA ARG A 4 28.10 -23.78 49.34
C ARG A 4 28.23 -22.67 48.30
N PHE A 5 29.44 -22.35 47.88
CA PHE A 5 29.71 -21.35 46.85
C PHE A 5 29.21 -21.82 45.49
N LEU A 6 29.42 -23.09 45.14
CA LEU A 6 28.90 -23.67 43.90
C LEU A 6 27.36 -23.60 43.84
N VAL A 7 26.68 -23.92 44.95
CA VAL A 7 25.21 -23.85 45.04
C VAL A 7 24.71 -22.42 44.83
N PHE A 8 25.34 -21.42 45.45
CA PHE A 8 24.96 -20.02 45.25
C PHE A 8 25.17 -19.53 43.81
N VAL A 9 26.25 -19.96 43.17
CA VAL A 9 26.52 -19.63 41.76
C VAL A 9 25.47 -20.27 40.85
N ILE A 10 25.11 -21.54 41.08
CA ILE A 10 24.08 -22.22 40.28
C ILE A 10 22.71 -21.55 40.45
N ILE A 11 22.30 -21.23 41.69
CA ILE A 11 21.02 -20.55 41.94
C ILE A 11 21.00 -19.17 41.25
N SER A 12 22.10 -18.42 41.33
CA SER A 12 22.22 -17.12 40.67
C SER A 12 22.14 -17.24 39.14
N LEU A 13 22.81 -18.24 38.56
CA LEU A 13 22.77 -18.49 37.12
C LEU A 13 21.38 -18.94 36.66
N VAL A 14 20.68 -19.79 37.42
CA VAL A 14 19.30 -20.19 37.13
C VAL A 14 18.35 -18.99 37.25
N ALA A 15 18.51 -18.14 38.26
CA ALA A 15 17.71 -16.93 38.41
C ALA A 15 17.92 -15.94 37.25
N ILE A 16 19.16 -15.71 36.83
CA ILE A 16 19.49 -14.87 35.66
C ILE A 16 18.94 -15.49 34.37
N PHE A 17 19.11 -16.81 34.20
CA PHE A 17 18.58 -17.53 33.04
C PHE A 17 17.06 -17.42 32.96
N LEU A 18 16.35 -17.69 34.04
CA LEU A 18 14.91 -17.49 34.12
C LEU A 18 14.55 -16.02 33.83
N TYR A 19 15.20 -15.05 34.45
CA TYR A 19 14.90 -13.63 34.22
C TYR A 19 15.15 -13.18 32.77
N THR A 20 16.08 -13.81 32.06
CA THR A 20 16.45 -13.45 30.67
C THR A 20 15.71 -14.24 29.60
N LEU A 21 14.95 -15.29 29.97
CA LEU A 21 14.11 -16.00 29.02
C LEU A 21 13.06 -15.06 28.42
N PRO A 22 12.81 -15.11 27.10
CA PRO A 22 11.70 -14.38 26.50
C PRO A 22 10.39 -14.76 27.20
N ASN A 23 9.54 -13.77 27.50
CA ASN A 23 8.24 -13.95 28.15
C ASN A 23 7.34 -15.00 27.47
N SER A 24 7.59 -15.34 26.20
CA SER A 24 6.91 -16.40 25.45
C SER A 24 7.28 -17.84 25.88
N THR A 25 8.37 -18.03 26.61
CA THR A 25 8.81 -19.37 27.08
C THR A 25 8.07 -19.79 28.34
N TYR A 26 7.69 -18.81 29.17
CA TYR A 26 6.91 -19.04 30.39
C TYR A 26 5.49 -19.54 30.13
N SER A 27 4.90 -19.17 28.99
CA SER A 27 3.55 -19.61 28.60
C SER A 27 3.44 -21.13 28.44
N VAL A 28 4.56 -21.82 28.15
CA VAL A 28 4.63 -23.29 28.01
C VAL A 28 4.88 -23.98 29.36
N LEU A 29 5.20 -23.26 30.42
CA LEU A 29 5.53 -23.88 31.73
C LEU A 29 4.58 -23.46 32.86
N LEU A 30 3.94 -22.28 32.77
CA LEU A 30 2.81 -21.96 33.63
C LEU A 30 1.57 -22.73 33.14
N GLN A 31 1.09 -23.65 33.98
CA GLN A 31 -0.15 -24.44 33.82
C GLN A 31 -0.11 -25.66 32.88
N THR A 32 1.04 -26.09 32.34
CA THR A 32 1.11 -27.29 31.47
C THR A 32 0.85 -28.64 32.14
N HIS A 33 0.56 -28.65 33.44
CA HIS A 33 0.06 -29.82 34.16
C HIS A 33 -1.31 -29.62 34.82
N ASN A 34 -1.97 -28.48 34.57
CA ASN A 34 -3.35 -28.26 34.98
C ASN A 34 -4.24 -28.37 33.74
N VAL A 35 -4.71 -29.58 33.44
CA VAL A 35 -5.81 -29.76 32.49
C VAL A 35 -7.04 -29.15 33.15
N LYS A 36 -7.41 -27.95 32.72
CA LYS A 36 -8.60 -27.27 33.23
C LYS A 36 -9.82 -28.04 32.76
N ASP A 37 -10.73 -28.37 33.68
CA ASP A 37 -11.98 -29.02 33.32
C ASP A 37 -12.78 -28.08 32.42
N ILE A 38 -13.05 -28.57 31.20
CA ILE A 38 -13.71 -27.84 30.14
C ILE A 38 -15.19 -28.19 29.97
N SER A 39 -15.76 -29.00 30.87
CA SER A 39 -17.12 -29.52 30.73
C SER A 39 -18.22 -28.59 31.24
N SER A 40 -17.89 -27.40 31.74
CA SER A 40 -18.86 -26.40 32.23
C SER A 40 -19.25 -25.43 31.10
N PRO A 41 -20.54 -25.06 30.96
CA PRO A 41 -21.06 -24.08 29.97
C PRO A 41 -20.31 -22.75 29.89
N SER A 42 -19.60 -22.39 30.96
CA SER A 42 -18.82 -21.16 31.10
C SER A 42 -17.34 -21.33 30.77
N ASN A 43 -16.96 -22.43 30.12
CA ASN A 43 -15.57 -22.84 29.98
C ASN A 43 -14.77 -21.95 29.01
N ASP A 44 -14.45 -20.77 29.50
CA ASP A 44 -13.57 -19.81 28.87
C ASP A 44 -12.20 -19.92 29.55
N ILE A 45 -11.29 -20.65 28.92
CA ILE A 45 -9.86 -20.43 29.15
C ILE A 45 -9.61 -18.99 28.69
N PRO A 46 -9.29 -18.02 29.59
CA PRO A 46 -9.11 -16.64 29.18
C PRO A 46 -7.94 -16.55 28.19
N CYS A 47 -8.18 -15.93 27.04
CA CYS A 47 -7.20 -15.84 25.95
C CYS A 47 -5.83 -15.33 26.44
N THR A 48 -5.84 -14.39 27.39
CA THR A 48 -4.65 -13.74 27.96
C THR A 48 -3.76 -14.68 28.79
N GLN A 49 -4.27 -15.82 29.25
CA GLN A 49 -3.46 -16.81 29.98
C GLN A 49 -2.41 -17.46 29.07
N CYS A 50 -2.76 -17.71 27.81
CA CYS A 50 -1.87 -18.31 26.81
C CYS A 50 -1.30 -17.26 25.83
N HIS A 51 -2.06 -16.20 25.54
CA HIS A 51 -1.75 -15.19 24.54
C HIS A 51 -1.49 -13.80 25.14
N SER A 52 -0.86 -13.74 26.32
CA SER A 52 -0.55 -12.48 27.03
C SER A 52 0.21 -11.47 26.17
N LYS A 53 1.15 -11.92 25.34
CA LYS A 53 1.86 -11.07 24.38
C LYS A 53 0.90 -10.43 23.36
N ILE A 54 -0.01 -11.21 22.80
CA ILE A 54 -0.98 -10.73 21.80
C ILE A 54 -1.97 -9.75 22.44
N ALA A 55 -2.39 -10.03 23.67
CA ALA A 55 -3.21 -9.10 24.44
C ALA A 55 -2.50 -7.77 24.69
N ALA A 56 -1.19 -7.81 25.00
CA ALA A 56 -0.38 -6.61 25.16
C ALA A 56 -0.18 -5.84 23.84
N GLU A 57 -0.06 -6.54 22.70
CA GLU A 57 -0.05 -5.91 21.38
C GLU A 57 -1.37 -5.16 21.12
N LEU A 58 -2.51 -5.80 21.36
CA LEU A 58 -3.83 -5.19 21.19
C LEU A 58 -4.04 -3.98 22.10
N SER A 59 -3.68 -4.08 23.39
CA SER A 59 -3.85 -2.97 24.33
C SER A 59 -2.99 -1.75 24.00
N ASN A 60 -1.85 -1.96 23.34
CA ASN A 60 -0.94 -0.88 22.90
C ASN A 60 -1.31 -0.30 21.52
N SER A 61 -2.39 -0.79 20.93
CA SER A 61 -2.82 -0.40 19.60
C SER A 61 -3.48 0.99 19.58
N THR A 62 -3.32 1.73 18.48
CA THR A 62 -4.04 3.00 18.29
C THR A 62 -5.53 2.78 18.08
N TYR A 63 -5.88 1.70 17.37
CA TYR A 63 -7.25 1.29 17.11
C TYR A 63 -7.52 -0.06 17.78
N HIS A 64 -8.76 -0.33 18.16
CA HIS A 64 -9.17 -1.60 18.81
C HIS A 64 -8.55 -1.86 20.20
N SER A 65 -7.83 -0.93 20.83
CA SER A 65 -7.28 -1.11 22.19
C SER A 65 -8.33 -1.29 23.29
N GLY A 66 -9.56 -0.83 23.04
CA GLY A 66 -10.70 -1.07 23.92
C GLY A 66 -11.47 -2.37 23.64
N MET A 67 -11.03 -3.19 22.68
CA MET A 67 -11.69 -4.46 22.34
C MET A 67 -11.09 -5.63 23.10
N THR A 68 -11.92 -6.64 23.35
CA THR A 68 -11.50 -7.92 23.91
C THR A 68 -11.11 -8.90 22.80
N CYS A 69 -10.48 -10.04 23.18
CA CYS A 69 -10.15 -11.08 22.20
C CYS A 69 -11.44 -11.69 21.62
N GLU A 70 -12.47 -11.79 22.45
CA GLU A 70 -13.76 -12.38 22.18
C GLU A 70 -14.60 -11.52 21.20
N ASP A 71 -14.45 -10.19 21.26
CA ASP A 71 -15.08 -9.26 20.31
C ASP A 71 -14.68 -9.52 18.86
N CYS A 72 -13.49 -10.10 18.65
CA CYS A 72 -12.94 -10.44 17.33
C CYS A 72 -13.03 -11.93 17.02
N HIS A 73 -12.66 -12.80 17.95
CA HIS A 73 -12.50 -14.24 17.70
C HIS A 73 -13.75 -15.07 17.99
N ARG A 74 -14.75 -14.50 18.67
CA ARG A 74 -16.00 -15.18 19.07
C ARG A 74 -17.23 -14.37 18.69
N ASN A 75 -17.11 -13.49 17.71
CA ASN A 75 -18.22 -12.67 17.27
C ASN A 75 -19.22 -13.53 16.46
N PRO A 76 -20.49 -13.65 16.90
CA PRO A 76 -21.47 -14.52 16.25
C PRO A 76 -21.84 -14.06 14.83
N TYR A 77 -21.48 -12.84 14.44
CA TYR A 77 -21.75 -12.27 13.12
C TYR A 77 -20.69 -12.58 12.07
N LEU A 78 -19.61 -13.30 12.42
CA LEU A 78 -18.55 -13.67 11.47
C LEU A 78 -19.00 -14.75 10.46
N GLY A 79 -20.17 -15.35 10.66
CA GLY A 79 -20.65 -16.47 9.82
C GLY A 79 -19.78 -17.73 9.93
N GLN A 80 -18.81 -17.73 10.84
CA GLN A 80 -17.95 -18.85 11.15
C GLN A 80 -18.47 -19.56 12.39
N THR A 81 -18.43 -20.88 12.38
CA THR A 81 -18.84 -21.69 13.52
C THR A 81 -17.80 -21.59 14.62
N VAL A 82 -18.13 -20.83 15.66
CA VAL A 82 -17.43 -20.83 16.94
C VAL A 82 -18.18 -21.80 17.84
N ALA A 83 -17.46 -22.69 18.53
CA ALA A 83 -18.08 -23.55 19.52
C ALA A 83 -18.54 -22.67 20.71
N TYR A 84 -19.86 -22.57 20.90
CA TYR A 84 -20.47 -21.99 22.10
C TYR A 84 -20.98 -23.12 22.96
N ASP A 85 -20.67 -23.11 24.25
CA ASP A 85 -21.06 -24.18 25.17
C ASP A 85 -22.50 -24.00 25.70
N ASN A 86 -23.45 -23.84 24.79
CA ASN A 86 -24.89 -23.94 25.10
C ASN A 86 -25.44 -25.35 24.82
N GLY A 87 -24.57 -26.36 24.75
CA GLY A 87 -24.93 -27.74 24.39
C GLY A 87 -25.15 -27.99 22.89
N THR A 88 -25.05 -26.97 22.03
CA THR A 88 -25.12 -27.14 20.58
C THR A 88 -23.71 -27.32 20.01
N TRP A 89 -23.23 -28.56 19.99
CA TRP A 89 -21.93 -28.91 19.42
C TRP A 89 -21.97 -28.76 17.91
N VAL A 90 -21.34 -27.71 17.39
CA VAL A 90 -20.98 -27.65 15.96
C VAL A 90 -19.46 -27.54 15.88
N SER A 91 -18.86 -28.56 15.28
CA SER A 91 -17.41 -28.67 15.08
C SER A 91 -16.90 -27.47 14.29
N GLY A 92 -16.05 -26.66 14.92
CA GLY A 92 -15.18 -25.69 14.24
C GLY A 92 -13.82 -26.33 13.92
N GLY A 93 -13.17 -25.87 12.86
CA GLY A 93 -11.88 -26.41 12.38
C GLY A 93 -10.63 -26.00 13.18
N GLU A 94 -10.78 -25.29 14.32
CA GLU A 94 -9.66 -24.77 15.11
C GLU A 94 -9.77 -25.19 16.59
N ALA A 95 -8.63 -25.50 17.23
CA ALA A 95 -8.58 -25.85 18.64
C ALA A 95 -8.82 -24.60 19.51
N HIS A 96 -9.70 -24.71 20.51
CA HIS A 96 -10.11 -23.65 21.45
C HIS A 96 -10.98 -22.52 20.87
N ALA A 97 -12.14 -22.83 20.28
CA ALA A 97 -13.30 -21.91 20.11
C ALA A 97 -12.96 -20.44 19.77
N ALA A 98 -11.97 -20.21 18.92
CA ALA A 98 -11.54 -18.89 18.48
C ALA A 98 -11.23 -19.04 17.00
N VAL A 99 -11.86 -18.21 16.17
CA VAL A 99 -11.64 -18.21 14.73
C VAL A 99 -10.71 -17.07 14.35
N LYS A 100 -9.97 -17.18 13.25
CA LYS A 100 -9.31 -16.01 12.64
C LYS A 100 -10.37 -15.17 11.90
N PRO A 101 -10.80 -14.00 12.41
CA PRO A 101 -11.77 -13.16 11.72
C PRO A 101 -11.14 -12.55 10.47
N ARG A 102 -11.95 -12.33 9.44
CA ARG A 102 -11.55 -11.45 8.32
C ARG A 102 -11.78 -10.00 8.71
N CYS A 103 -10.93 -9.09 8.24
CA CYS A 103 -11.10 -7.66 8.45
C CYS A 103 -12.47 -7.19 7.92
N LEU A 104 -12.85 -7.67 6.74
CA LEU A 104 -14.11 -7.32 6.09
C LEU A 104 -15.35 -7.95 6.72
N ASP A 105 -15.23 -8.92 7.63
CA ASP A 105 -16.40 -9.43 8.37
C ASP A 105 -17.05 -8.28 9.19
N CYS A 106 -16.21 -7.35 9.66
CA CYS A 106 -16.64 -6.12 10.33
C CYS A 106 -16.61 -4.91 9.41
N HIS A 107 -15.52 -4.70 8.66
CA HIS A 107 -15.29 -3.49 7.88
C HIS A 107 -15.95 -3.46 6.49
N SER A 108 -16.74 -4.45 6.11
CA SER A 108 -17.63 -4.35 4.93
C SER A 108 -18.90 -3.54 5.19
N LYS A 109 -19.20 -3.25 6.47
CA LYS A 109 -20.41 -2.55 6.94
C LYS A 109 -20.03 -1.23 7.60
N THR A 110 -21.03 -0.46 8.00
CA THR A 110 -20.87 0.80 8.77
C THR A 110 -21.14 0.65 10.26
N SER A 111 -21.68 -0.49 10.68
CA SER A 111 -21.85 -0.85 12.09
C SER A 111 -21.79 -2.37 12.27
N ILE A 112 -21.38 -2.78 13.48
CA ILE A 112 -21.40 -4.17 13.93
C ILE A 112 -21.93 -4.25 15.36
N THR A 113 -22.35 -5.44 15.77
CA THR A 113 -22.66 -5.74 17.16
C THR A 113 -21.53 -6.60 17.74
N LEU A 114 -20.99 -6.17 18.88
CA LEU A 114 -19.92 -6.85 19.62
C LEU A 114 -20.46 -8.08 20.36
N ALA A 115 -19.54 -8.88 20.93
CA ALA A 115 -19.91 -10.10 21.65
C ALA A 115 -20.82 -9.81 22.86
N ASN A 116 -20.67 -8.63 23.48
CA ASN A 116 -21.49 -8.19 24.60
C ASN A 116 -22.87 -7.61 24.19
N GLY A 117 -23.24 -7.67 22.90
CA GLY A 117 -24.49 -7.14 22.38
C GLY A 117 -24.50 -5.63 22.08
N THR A 118 -23.41 -4.91 22.35
CA THR A 118 -23.30 -3.47 22.04
C THR A 118 -23.11 -3.26 20.55
N THR A 119 -23.87 -2.33 19.96
CA THR A 119 -23.66 -1.93 18.56
C THR A 119 -22.68 -0.76 18.48
N VAL A 120 -21.66 -0.91 17.65
CA VAL A 120 -20.62 0.12 17.43
C VAL A 120 -20.58 0.50 15.95
N SER A 121 -20.28 1.78 15.69
CA SER A 121 -20.00 2.26 14.34
C SER A 121 -18.60 1.80 13.93
N VAL A 122 -18.47 1.33 12.70
CA VAL A 122 -17.18 0.94 12.12
C VAL A 122 -16.96 1.66 10.81
N PRO A 123 -15.73 2.12 10.53
CA PRO A 123 -15.41 2.67 9.21
C PRO A 123 -15.52 1.55 8.18
N LYS A 124 -16.38 1.75 7.17
CA LYS A 124 -16.41 0.86 6.01
C LYS A 124 -15.08 0.98 5.26
N ALA A 125 -14.44 -0.15 5.00
CA ALA A 125 -13.28 -0.23 4.13
C ALA A 125 -13.73 -0.09 2.67
N ASN A 126 -13.94 1.16 2.22
CA ASN A 126 -14.27 1.45 0.83
C ASN A 126 -13.19 0.90 -0.13
N ALA A 127 -13.59 0.54 -1.35
CA ALA A 127 -12.86 -0.29 -2.30
C ALA A 127 -12.70 -1.76 -1.86
N PHE A 128 -12.13 -2.06 -0.69
CA PHE A 128 -11.89 -3.46 -0.28
C PHE A 128 -13.19 -4.21 0.06
N GLY A 129 -14.13 -3.53 0.71
CA GLY A 129 -15.45 -4.07 1.08
C GLY A 129 -16.49 -3.98 -0.05
N ASP A 130 -16.13 -3.47 -1.22
CA ASP A 130 -17.02 -3.39 -2.37
C ASP A 130 -16.91 -4.64 -3.25
N PRO A 131 -17.93 -4.97 -4.07
CA PRO A 131 -17.86 -6.10 -4.98
C PRO A 131 -16.57 -6.10 -5.80
N ASN A 132 -15.90 -7.25 -5.88
CA ASN A 132 -14.61 -7.43 -6.57
C ASN A 132 -13.46 -6.56 -6.06
N TYR A 133 -13.50 -6.10 -4.80
CA TYR A 133 -12.47 -5.28 -4.18
C TYR A 133 -12.28 -3.91 -4.86
N GLY A 134 -13.41 -3.35 -5.36
CA GLY A 134 -13.48 -2.03 -5.94
C GLY A 134 -13.25 -2.04 -7.45
N THR A 135 -13.07 -0.84 -8.02
CA THR A 135 -12.84 -0.70 -9.46
C THR A 135 -11.41 -1.10 -9.85
N ASP A 136 -11.17 -1.22 -11.15
CA ASP A 136 -9.83 -1.50 -11.69
C ASP A 136 -8.85 -0.32 -11.54
N TYR A 137 -9.33 0.82 -11.04
CA TYR A 137 -8.53 2.00 -10.73
C TYR A 137 -8.01 2.00 -9.30
N SER A 138 -8.50 1.10 -8.45
CA SER A 138 -7.93 0.86 -7.14
C SER A 138 -6.55 0.22 -7.27
N ALA A 139 -5.49 0.98 -6.95
CA ALA A 139 -4.12 0.46 -7.04
C ALA A 139 -3.89 -0.77 -6.14
N HIS A 140 -4.66 -0.89 -5.05
CA HIS A 140 -4.56 -2.00 -4.11
C HIS A 140 -5.38 -3.23 -4.51
N LYS A 141 -6.26 -3.16 -5.52
CA LYS A 141 -7.08 -4.31 -5.94
C LYS A 141 -6.23 -5.53 -6.25
N LYS A 142 -5.15 -5.35 -7.03
CA LYS A 142 -4.22 -6.45 -7.34
C LYS A 142 -3.53 -6.99 -6.09
N PHE A 143 -3.16 -6.12 -5.16
CA PHE A 143 -2.53 -6.52 -3.90
C PHE A 143 -3.46 -7.40 -3.05
N VAL A 144 -4.76 -7.09 -2.98
CA VAL A 144 -5.76 -7.94 -2.33
C VAL A 144 -5.92 -9.28 -3.05
N GLN A 145 -6.02 -9.25 -4.39
CA GLN A 145 -6.13 -10.46 -5.19
C GLN A 145 -4.93 -11.38 -4.99
N ASP A 146 -3.73 -10.82 -4.88
CA ASP A 146 -2.52 -11.58 -4.61
C ASP A 146 -2.48 -12.13 -3.20
N ALA A 147 -2.87 -11.36 -2.19
CA ALA A 147 -3.03 -11.86 -0.82
C ALA A 147 -3.97 -13.08 -0.74
N LEU A 148 -5.08 -13.07 -1.47
CA LEU A 148 -6.00 -14.20 -1.55
C LEU A 148 -5.34 -15.43 -2.20
N ASN A 149 -4.49 -15.22 -3.20
CA ASN A 149 -3.78 -16.29 -3.90
C ASN A 149 -2.64 -16.88 -3.05
N PHE A 150 -1.92 -16.07 -2.26
CA PHE A 150 -0.86 -16.54 -1.38
C PHE A 150 -1.40 -17.34 -0.18
N SER A 151 -2.61 -17.02 0.29
CA SER A 151 -3.27 -17.73 1.39
C SER A 151 -2.45 -17.75 2.70
N LEU A 152 -1.57 -16.75 2.92
CA LEU A 152 -0.82 -16.60 4.17
C LEU A 152 -1.71 -16.09 5.32
N GLY A 153 -2.72 -15.28 5.00
CA GLY A 153 -3.79 -14.85 5.90
C GLY A 153 -5.15 -15.39 5.44
N VAL A 154 -6.14 -15.34 6.34
CA VAL A 154 -7.52 -15.63 5.96
C VAL A 154 -8.07 -14.45 5.16
N GLY A 155 -8.52 -14.70 3.94
CA GLY A 155 -9.09 -13.66 3.08
C GLY A 155 -8.11 -12.52 2.77
N GLU A 156 -8.62 -11.30 2.78
CA GLU A 156 -7.88 -10.06 2.50
C GLU A 156 -6.98 -9.58 3.65
N ASN A 157 -6.93 -10.31 4.77
CA ASN A 157 -6.25 -9.84 5.98
C ASN A 157 -4.79 -9.48 5.76
N GLU A 158 -4.08 -10.20 4.90
CA GLU A 158 -2.69 -9.88 4.61
C GLU A 158 -2.53 -8.46 4.04
N ALA A 159 -3.40 -8.07 3.09
CA ALA A 159 -3.39 -6.73 2.52
C ALA A 159 -3.80 -5.66 3.54
N CYS A 160 -4.78 -5.93 4.40
CA CYS A 160 -5.19 -4.99 5.45
C CYS A 160 -4.11 -4.83 6.53
N LEU A 161 -3.56 -5.93 7.03
CA LEU A 161 -2.53 -5.94 8.08
C LEU A 161 -1.24 -5.29 7.59
N ALA A 162 -0.91 -5.45 6.30
CA ALA A 162 0.26 -4.83 5.69
C ALA A 162 0.31 -3.31 5.93
N CYS A 163 -0.83 -2.63 5.85
CA CYS A 163 -0.89 -1.17 6.01
C CYS A 163 -1.32 -0.73 7.41
N HIS A 164 -2.31 -1.41 7.99
CA HIS A 164 -2.98 -0.94 9.21
C HIS A 164 -2.32 -1.41 10.50
N THR A 165 -1.32 -2.28 10.42
CA THR A 165 -0.60 -2.79 11.61
C THR A 165 0.90 -2.59 11.51
N ASP A 166 1.57 -2.87 12.62
CA ASP A 166 3.03 -2.88 12.71
C ASP A 166 3.65 -4.18 12.16
N PHE A 167 2.90 -4.88 11.29
CA PHE A 167 3.34 -6.09 10.61
C PHE A 167 4.47 -5.78 9.63
N LYS A 168 5.51 -6.60 9.69
CA LYS A 168 6.76 -6.48 8.93
C LYS A 168 6.71 -7.44 7.75
N LEU A 169 6.99 -6.94 6.55
CA LEU A 169 6.90 -7.71 5.32
C LEU A 169 7.82 -7.17 4.22
N ASN A 170 8.12 -8.03 3.26
CA ASN A 170 8.76 -7.65 1.99
C ASN A 170 7.67 -7.59 0.91
N ILE A 171 7.63 -6.51 0.15
CA ILE A 171 6.79 -6.39 -1.04
C ILE A 171 7.68 -6.56 -2.26
N GLU A 172 7.36 -7.55 -3.08
CA GLU A 172 8.05 -7.80 -4.34
C GLU A 172 7.26 -7.18 -5.50
N PHE A 173 7.83 -6.17 -6.14
CA PHE A 173 7.30 -5.60 -7.37
C PHE A 173 8.01 -6.25 -8.56
N VAL A 174 7.27 -7.08 -9.31
CA VAL A 174 7.76 -7.72 -10.52
C VAL A 174 7.29 -6.93 -11.75
N ARG A 175 8.24 -6.35 -12.47
CA ARG A 175 8.00 -5.53 -13.67
C ARG A 175 9.02 -5.89 -14.77
N PRO A 176 8.75 -5.66 -16.06
CA PRO A 176 9.81 -5.72 -17.07
C PRO A 176 10.94 -4.74 -16.73
N GLN A 177 12.20 -5.16 -16.86
CA GLN A 177 13.36 -4.30 -16.59
C GLN A 177 13.34 -3.01 -17.42
N TYR A 178 12.85 -3.10 -18.66
CA TYR A 178 12.68 -1.98 -19.56
C TYR A 178 11.52 -2.21 -20.52
N TYR A 179 11.08 -1.12 -21.13
CA TYR A 179 10.11 -1.07 -22.21
C TYR A 179 10.78 -0.47 -23.45
N ASN A 180 10.83 -1.24 -24.53
CA ASN A 180 11.26 -0.74 -25.83
C ASN A 180 10.02 -0.44 -26.66
N PHE A 181 9.84 0.82 -27.04
CA PHE A 181 8.69 1.24 -27.83
C PHE A 181 9.07 2.31 -28.85
N THR A 182 8.23 2.50 -29.85
CA THR A 182 8.42 3.51 -30.89
C THR A 182 7.11 4.18 -31.19
N PHE A 183 7.14 5.50 -31.26
CA PHE A 183 6.05 6.27 -31.84
C PHE A 183 6.16 6.11 -33.36
N GLN A 184 5.15 5.54 -34.01
CA GLN A 184 5.11 5.44 -35.47
C GLN A 184 4.49 6.70 -36.09
N SER A 185 3.59 7.33 -35.35
CA SER A 185 2.91 8.56 -35.70
C SER A 185 2.43 9.26 -34.41
N TRP A 186 1.82 10.43 -34.55
CA TRP A 186 1.08 11.10 -33.47
C TRP A 186 -0.14 10.33 -32.96
N THR A 187 -0.43 9.13 -33.48
CA THR A 187 -1.63 8.35 -33.13
C THR A 187 -1.30 6.88 -32.86
N SER A 188 -0.02 6.52 -32.88
CA SER A 188 0.40 5.12 -32.82
C SER A 188 1.69 4.97 -32.03
N VAL A 189 1.63 4.14 -31.00
CA VAL A 189 2.79 3.67 -30.23
C VAL A 189 2.85 2.17 -30.37
N VAL A 190 4.01 1.65 -30.75
CA VAL A 190 4.26 0.21 -30.85
C VAL A 190 5.27 -0.21 -29.80
N VAL A 191 4.91 -1.24 -29.04
CA VAL A 191 5.83 -1.90 -28.10
C VAL A 191 6.65 -2.90 -28.89
N ASN A 192 7.94 -2.62 -29.05
CA ASN A 192 8.86 -3.47 -29.80
C ASN A 192 9.27 -4.69 -28.99
N SER A 193 9.56 -4.51 -27.70
CA SER A 193 9.94 -5.59 -26.79
C SER A 193 9.82 -5.16 -25.33
N LEU A 194 9.62 -6.14 -24.45
CA LEU A 194 9.76 -5.98 -23.01
C LEU A 194 11.09 -6.59 -22.57
N GLY A 195 11.76 -5.94 -21.62
CA GLY A 195 12.92 -6.51 -20.95
C GLY A 195 12.56 -7.74 -20.11
N PRO A 196 13.56 -8.49 -19.63
CA PRO A 196 13.34 -9.60 -18.72
C PRO A 196 12.60 -9.14 -17.45
N ALA A 197 11.95 -10.07 -16.75
CA ALA A 197 11.35 -9.79 -15.46
C ALA A 197 12.42 -9.30 -14.47
N ASN A 198 12.14 -8.19 -13.81
CA ASN A 198 12.96 -7.59 -12.79
C ASN A 198 12.13 -7.45 -11.51
N THR A 199 12.71 -7.88 -10.38
CA THR A 199 12.05 -7.82 -9.07
C THR A 199 12.70 -6.74 -8.23
N THR A 200 11.90 -5.76 -7.82
CA THR A 200 12.30 -4.77 -6.82
C THR A 200 11.65 -5.14 -5.49
N VAL A 201 12.47 -5.29 -4.45
CA VAL A 201 11.99 -5.60 -3.10
C VAL A 201 11.92 -4.32 -2.29
N VAL A 202 10.73 -3.98 -1.79
CA VAL A 202 10.54 -2.91 -0.82
C VAL A 202 10.31 -3.53 0.56
N PHE A 203 11.12 -3.10 1.52
CA PHE A 203 11.01 -3.58 2.90
C PHE A 203 10.13 -2.62 3.72
N LYS A 204 8.99 -3.14 4.20
CA LYS A 204 8.20 -2.46 5.23
C LYS A 204 8.65 -2.91 6.61
N GLY A 205 9.21 -1.96 7.36
CA GLY A 205 9.63 -2.14 8.75
C GLY A 205 8.47 -2.37 9.74
N GLY A 206 8.83 -2.53 11.00
CA GLY A 206 7.91 -2.75 12.11
C GLY A 206 8.40 -3.84 13.07
N SER A 207 7.67 -4.02 14.17
CA SER A 207 7.91 -5.08 15.15
C SER A 207 7.51 -6.48 14.66
N GLY A 208 6.70 -6.56 13.60
CA GLY A 208 6.08 -7.81 13.13
C GLY A 208 4.78 -8.16 13.87
N ALA A 209 4.33 -7.30 14.79
CA ALA A 209 3.07 -7.47 15.49
C ALA A 209 1.87 -7.32 14.56
N LYS A 210 0.91 -8.25 14.67
CA LYS A 210 -0.35 -8.22 13.90
C LYS A 210 -1.50 -7.57 14.67
N HIS A 211 -1.34 -7.34 15.97
CA HIS A 211 -2.37 -6.75 16.83
C HIS A 211 -2.02 -5.33 17.30
N ILE A 212 -0.88 -4.78 16.88
CA ILE A 212 -0.56 -3.36 17.05
C ILE A 212 -1.05 -2.61 15.80
N TRP A 213 -2.21 -1.95 15.89
CA TRP A 213 -2.75 -1.11 14.82
C TRP A 213 -2.14 0.29 14.87
N ARG A 214 -1.72 0.77 13.70
CA ARG A 214 -1.06 2.07 13.53
C ARG A 214 -2.09 3.15 13.15
N PRO A 215 -1.90 4.42 13.56
CA PRO A 215 -2.76 5.51 13.11
C PRO A 215 -2.66 5.68 11.60
N LEU A 216 -3.78 6.03 10.95
CA LEU A 216 -3.80 6.28 9.50
C LEU A 216 -2.81 7.38 9.08
N SER A 217 -2.57 8.37 9.94
CA SER A 217 -1.59 9.44 9.71
C SER A 217 -0.13 8.96 9.68
N SER A 218 0.15 7.72 10.08
CA SER A 218 1.49 7.13 10.06
C SER A 218 1.74 6.18 8.88
N ILE A 219 0.73 5.97 8.03
CA ILE A 219 0.85 5.19 6.80
C ILE A 219 1.45 6.11 5.74
N ASN A 220 2.70 5.85 5.37
CA ASN A 220 3.40 6.63 4.35
C ASN A 220 3.47 5.85 3.04
N CYS A 221 3.31 6.53 1.91
CA CYS A 221 3.42 5.90 0.59
C CYS A 221 4.78 5.21 0.41
N THR A 222 5.85 5.79 0.96
CA THR A 222 7.21 5.25 0.91
C THR A 222 7.43 3.98 1.72
N ASP A 223 6.52 3.64 2.65
CA ASP A 223 6.63 2.38 3.39
C ASP A 223 6.44 1.16 2.45
N CYS A 224 5.70 1.35 1.35
CA CYS A 224 5.40 0.32 0.36
C CYS A 224 5.92 0.65 -1.05
N HIS A 225 6.14 1.92 -1.36
CA HIS A 225 6.55 2.40 -2.69
C HIS A 225 7.86 3.21 -2.64
N ALA A 226 8.82 2.75 -1.84
CA ALA A 226 10.15 3.37 -1.79
C ALA A 226 10.88 3.32 -3.14
N ASP A 227 10.61 2.30 -3.96
CA ASP A 227 11.09 2.16 -5.33
C ASP A 227 10.62 3.32 -6.22
N ILE A 228 9.33 3.67 -6.14
CA ILE A 228 8.76 4.81 -6.84
C ILE A 228 9.36 6.12 -6.34
N TRP A 229 9.52 6.28 -5.03
CA TRP A 229 10.16 7.48 -4.48
C TRP A 229 11.61 7.64 -4.94
N ASN A 230 12.37 6.55 -4.99
CA ASN A 230 13.74 6.57 -5.51
C ASN A 230 13.77 7.03 -6.98
N ALA A 231 12.82 6.57 -7.80
CA ALA A 231 12.64 7.03 -9.16
C ALA A 231 12.21 8.51 -9.25
N ILE A 232 11.34 8.99 -8.36
CA ILE A 232 10.96 10.41 -8.33
C ILE A 232 12.15 11.29 -7.89
N ASN A 233 12.90 10.85 -6.89
CA ASN A 233 13.92 11.66 -6.22
C ASN A 233 15.35 11.40 -6.71
N HIS A 234 15.53 10.60 -7.78
CA HIS A 234 16.84 10.41 -8.39
C HIS A 234 17.28 11.70 -9.13
N PRO A 235 18.57 12.08 -9.04
CA PRO A 235 19.14 13.11 -9.90
C PRO A 235 19.35 12.57 -11.31
N GLU A 236 18.76 13.21 -12.32
CA GLU A 236 19.02 12.87 -13.72
C GLU A 236 19.91 13.92 -14.41
N PRO A 237 20.80 13.51 -15.34
CA PRO A 237 21.49 14.46 -16.20
C PRO A 237 20.48 15.20 -17.07
N SER A 238 20.44 16.53 -17.00
CA SER A 238 19.76 17.37 -17.98
C SER A 238 20.77 18.04 -18.91
N PRO A 239 20.39 18.35 -20.16
CA PRO A 239 21.23 19.09 -21.12
C PRO A 239 21.89 20.36 -20.58
N ASN A 240 21.37 20.95 -19.49
CA ASN A 240 21.84 22.21 -18.90
C ASN A 240 22.51 22.06 -17.52
N GLY A 241 22.88 20.85 -17.08
CA GLY A 241 23.68 20.63 -15.85
C GLY A 241 22.96 20.83 -14.51
N LEU A 242 21.66 21.13 -14.53
CA LEU A 242 20.79 20.99 -13.36
C LEU A 242 20.37 19.52 -13.26
N THR A 243 20.21 18.97 -12.07
CA THR A 243 19.63 17.64 -11.89
C THR A 243 18.13 17.79 -11.65
N PRO A 244 17.26 17.78 -12.69
CA PRO A 244 15.83 17.73 -12.44
C PRO A 244 15.53 16.39 -11.79
N ASN A 245 14.94 16.45 -10.62
CA ASN A 245 14.30 15.28 -10.06
C ASN A 245 13.06 14.96 -10.89
N SER A 246 12.75 13.67 -10.93
CA SER A 246 11.50 13.03 -11.31
C SER A 246 11.37 12.46 -12.73
N SER A 247 11.56 11.15 -12.78
CA SER A 247 11.23 10.28 -13.91
C SER A 247 9.87 9.58 -13.80
N HIS A 248 9.17 9.68 -12.67
CA HIS A 248 7.82 9.11 -12.50
C HIS A 248 6.71 10.18 -12.56
N VAL A 249 7.06 11.46 -12.36
CA VAL A 249 6.22 12.62 -12.67
C VAL A 249 7.00 13.60 -13.55
N ILE A 250 6.39 14.11 -14.61
CA ILE A 250 7.09 14.98 -15.57
C ILE A 250 7.03 16.42 -15.08
N TRP A 251 8.21 16.99 -14.80
CA TRP A 251 8.34 18.39 -14.41
C TRP A 251 8.76 19.32 -15.57
N TYR A 252 8.95 18.79 -16.79
CA TYR A 252 9.63 19.55 -17.85
C TYR A 252 9.10 19.39 -19.27
N TRP A 253 9.12 20.50 -20.01
CA TRP A 253 8.81 20.55 -21.43
C TRP A 253 9.96 21.12 -22.23
N GLY A 254 10.49 20.35 -23.20
CA GLY A 254 11.37 20.86 -24.24
C GLY A 254 12.82 21.16 -23.84
N GLY A 255 13.38 20.48 -22.83
CA GLY A 255 14.81 20.63 -22.52
C GLY A 255 15.26 22.01 -22.00
N ARG A 256 14.33 22.92 -21.64
CA ARG A 256 14.62 24.28 -21.14
C ARG A 256 14.23 24.50 -19.69
N SER A 257 15.20 24.96 -18.87
CA SER A 257 15.14 25.12 -17.40
C SER A 257 14.17 26.18 -16.91
N ASN A 258 13.60 26.90 -17.85
CA ASN A 258 12.97 28.18 -17.61
C ASN A 258 11.48 28.14 -17.99
N ASN A 259 10.91 26.96 -18.22
CA ASN A 259 9.48 26.81 -18.42
C ASN A 259 8.87 26.16 -17.18
N PRO A 260 8.41 26.96 -16.19
CA PRO A 260 7.77 26.45 -14.98
C PRO A 260 6.40 25.89 -15.37
N GLN A 261 6.36 24.69 -15.93
CA GLN A 261 5.11 24.07 -16.34
C GLN A 261 4.63 23.10 -15.26
N ALA A 262 3.48 23.51 -14.70
CA ALA A 262 2.65 22.85 -13.71
C ALA A 262 3.31 22.75 -12.31
N PRO A 263 3.12 23.77 -11.46
CA PRO A 263 3.61 23.75 -10.08
C PRO A 263 3.15 22.52 -9.28
N ILE A 264 2.04 21.90 -9.69
CA ILE A 264 1.49 20.68 -9.06
C ILE A 264 2.41 19.46 -9.16
N HIS A 265 3.27 19.37 -10.18
CA HIS A 265 4.24 18.29 -10.35
C HIS A 265 5.62 18.62 -9.75
N ASP A 266 5.79 19.79 -9.12
CA ASP A 266 7.08 20.22 -8.58
C ASP A 266 7.36 19.60 -7.20
N ILE A 267 8.17 18.54 -7.19
CA ILE A 267 8.55 17.86 -5.94
C ILE A 267 9.41 18.73 -5.02
N SER A 268 10.04 19.80 -5.54
CA SER A 268 10.84 20.73 -4.74
C SER A 268 9.99 21.51 -3.74
N LYS A 269 8.66 21.43 -3.86
CA LYS A 269 7.71 22.10 -2.97
C LYS A 269 7.33 21.27 -1.74
N ILE A 270 7.85 20.05 -1.61
CA ILE A 270 7.76 19.28 -0.36
C ILE A 270 8.50 20.02 0.76
N GLY A 271 7.85 20.19 1.90
CA GLY A 271 8.31 21.00 3.03
C GLY A 271 7.92 22.48 2.94
N THR A 272 7.34 22.94 1.82
CA THR A 272 6.83 24.32 1.66
C THR A 272 5.34 24.35 1.35
N ALA A 273 4.95 23.93 0.15
CA ALA A 273 3.53 23.84 -0.24
C ALA A 273 2.90 22.50 0.18
N TYR A 274 3.70 21.43 0.19
CA TYR A 274 3.27 20.10 0.62
C TYR A 274 3.92 19.74 1.95
N ALA A 275 3.17 19.19 2.89
CA ALA A 275 3.69 18.90 4.22
C ALA A 275 4.76 17.81 4.23
N ASN A 276 4.61 16.78 3.39
CA ASN A 276 5.51 15.65 3.25
C ASN A 276 5.27 14.93 1.90
N ILE A 277 6.00 13.84 1.65
CA ILE A 277 5.91 13.05 0.42
C ILE A 277 4.50 12.51 0.21
N SER A 278 3.87 11.96 1.26
CA SER A 278 2.51 11.42 1.16
C SER A 278 1.49 12.50 0.79
N ASP A 279 1.62 13.71 1.36
CA ASP A 279 0.79 14.86 0.99
C ASP A 279 0.98 15.24 -0.48
N TYR A 280 2.21 15.27 -0.98
CA TYR A 280 2.50 15.52 -2.39
C TYR A 280 1.87 14.45 -3.31
N CYS A 281 2.13 13.16 -3.07
CA CYS A 281 1.61 12.08 -3.89
C CYS A 281 0.08 12.10 -3.95
N LEU A 282 -0.59 12.34 -2.83
CA LEU A 282 -2.05 12.38 -2.74
C LEU A 282 -2.61 13.64 -3.38
N SER A 283 -2.19 14.82 -2.93
CA SER A 283 -2.85 16.07 -3.33
C SER A 283 -2.51 16.52 -4.74
N SER A 284 -1.39 16.06 -5.30
CA SER A 284 -1.02 16.37 -6.69
C SER A 284 -1.58 15.37 -7.70
N CYS A 285 -1.48 14.06 -7.41
CA CYS A 285 -1.72 13.02 -8.42
C CYS A 285 -2.76 12.00 -7.99
N HIS A 286 -2.59 11.31 -6.86
CA HIS A 286 -3.35 10.09 -6.54
C HIS A 286 -4.69 10.29 -5.84
N ASN A 287 -4.96 11.48 -5.31
CA ASN A 287 -6.27 11.89 -4.80
C ASN A 287 -6.43 13.43 -4.82
N PRO A 288 -6.26 14.07 -5.99
CA PRO A 288 -6.22 15.51 -6.06
C PRO A 288 -7.65 16.07 -5.95
N GLN A 289 -7.75 17.28 -5.41
CA GLN A 289 -9.00 18.03 -5.49
C GLN A 289 -9.18 18.53 -6.93
N VAL A 290 -10.34 18.24 -7.51
CA VAL A 290 -10.62 18.45 -8.93
C VAL A 290 -11.96 19.13 -9.14
N SER A 291 -12.08 19.85 -10.26
CA SER A 291 -13.30 20.53 -10.71
C SER A 291 -13.51 20.31 -12.20
N GLY A 292 -14.77 20.19 -12.65
CA GLY A 292 -15.14 19.93 -14.04
C GLY A 292 -15.72 18.53 -14.27
N THR A 293 -15.69 18.07 -15.52
CA THR A 293 -16.12 16.71 -15.86
C THR A 293 -15.00 15.74 -15.50
N LEU A 294 -15.28 14.86 -14.55
CA LEU A 294 -14.28 13.96 -13.99
C LEU A 294 -14.33 12.60 -14.67
N PRO A 295 -13.17 12.02 -15.03
CA PRO A 295 -13.13 10.66 -15.53
C PRO A 295 -13.33 9.65 -14.38
N PRO A 296 -13.70 8.39 -14.68
CA PRO A 296 -13.97 7.37 -13.67
C PRO A 296 -12.83 7.17 -12.67
N GLU A 297 -11.58 7.28 -13.12
CA GLU A 297 -10.39 7.09 -12.29
C GLU A 297 -10.29 8.13 -11.16
N LEU A 298 -10.81 9.34 -11.39
CA LEU A 298 -10.77 10.45 -10.43
C LEU A 298 -12.03 10.57 -9.57
N THR A 299 -13.07 9.82 -9.90
CA THR A 299 -14.32 9.76 -9.11
C THR A 299 -14.39 8.56 -8.18
N ASP A 300 -13.53 7.56 -8.37
CA ASP A 300 -13.56 6.35 -7.57
C ASP A 300 -13.15 6.60 -6.09
N ALA A 301 -13.83 5.92 -5.18
CA ALA A 301 -13.67 6.04 -3.72
C ALA A 301 -12.44 5.27 -3.21
N VAL A 302 -11.32 5.35 -3.93
CA VAL A 302 -10.11 4.60 -3.59
C VAL A 302 -9.34 5.29 -2.48
N HIS A 303 -9.07 4.54 -1.42
CA HIS A 303 -8.17 4.94 -0.34
C HIS A 303 -6.72 5.05 -0.84
N VAL A 304 -6.14 6.25 -0.69
CA VAL A 304 -4.72 6.68 -0.80
C VAL A 304 -3.88 6.29 -2.03
N ALA A 305 -4.39 5.54 -3.01
CA ALA A 305 -3.65 5.27 -4.24
C ALA A 305 -4.56 4.90 -5.41
N ARG A 306 -4.72 5.84 -6.36
CA ARG A 306 -5.39 5.59 -7.65
C ARG A 306 -4.37 5.22 -8.72
N ARG A 307 -4.74 4.27 -9.57
CA ARG A 307 -3.99 4.00 -10.80
C ARG A 307 -4.36 5.06 -11.83
N LEU A 308 -3.44 5.99 -12.06
CA LEU A 308 -3.63 7.13 -12.96
C LEU A 308 -2.59 7.13 -14.05
N SER A 309 -2.94 7.73 -15.18
CA SER A 309 -2.01 8.07 -16.25
C SER A 309 -1.99 9.58 -16.45
N CYS A 310 -1.01 10.08 -17.19
CA CYS A 310 -1.01 11.49 -17.61
C CYS A 310 -2.32 11.87 -18.31
N TYR A 311 -2.90 10.95 -19.08
CA TYR A 311 -4.13 11.15 -19.83
C TYR A 311 -5.39 11.28 -18.96
N SER A 312 -5.34 10.84 -17.71
CA SER A 312 -6.45 11.03 -16.76
C SER A 312 -6.70 12.51 -16.45
N CYS A 313 -5.68 13.37 -16.55
CA CYS A 313 -5.83 14.83 -16.38
C CYS A 313 -5.61 15.59 -17.69
N HIS A 314 -4.79 15.02 -18.58
CA HIS A 314 -4.35 15.66 -19.80
C HIS A 314 -4.99 14.96 -21.01
N THR A 315 -6.20 15.36 -21.40
CA THR A 315 -6.92 14.84 -22.57
C THR A 315 -7.72 15.95 -23.27
N ASP A 316 -8.08 15.70 -24.52
CA ASP A 316 -9.01 16.54 -25.30
C ASP A 316 -10.48 16.11 -25.12
N SER A 317 -10.73 14.97 -24.43
CA SER A 317 -12.08 14.40 -24.25
C SER A 317 -12.94 15.11 -23.19
N TYR A 318 -12.30 15.78 -22.23
CA TYR A 318 -12.99 16.52 -21.16
C TYR A 318 -12.10 17.63 -20.60
N SER A 319 -12.72 18.61 -19.93
CA SER A 319 -12.03 19.66 -19.21
C SER A 319 -12.04 19.38 -17.72
N VAL A 320 -10.86 19.18 -17.14
CA VAL A 320 -10.64 19.06 -15.70
C VAL A 320 -9.65 20.13 -15.23
N SER A 321 -9.97 20.73 -14.08
CA SER A 321 -9.05 21.59 -13.34
C SER A 321 -8.64 20.89 -12.05
N VAL A 322 -7.36 20.98 -11.73
CA VAL A 322 -6.77 20.34 -10.54
C VAL A 322 -6.34 21.43 -9.57
N PHE A 323 -6.62 21.25 -8.28
CA PHE A 323 -6.19 22.19 -7.26
C PHE A 323 -4.67 22.11 -7.08
N ASP A 324 -3.99 23.22 -7.33
CA ASP A 324 -2.57 23.36 -7.15
C ASP A 324 -2.28 24.06 -5.82
N LYS A 325 -1.76 23.29 -4.86
CA LYS A 325 -1.40 23.79 -3.52
C LYS A 325 -0.35 24.89 -3.54
N THR A 326 0.50 24.95 -4.57
CA THR A 326 1.56 25.94 -4.64
C THR A 326 1.03 27.32 -5.03
N SER A 327 -0.02 27.38 -5.85
CA SER A 327 -0.69 28.62 -6.27
C SER A 327 -1.93 28.93 -5.44
N GLY A 328 -2.45 27.95 -4.67
CA GLY A 328 -3.65 28.10 -3.86
C GLY A 328 -4.94 28.15 -4.68
N GLY A 329 -4.91 27.69 -5.93
CA GLY A 329 -6.03 27.80 -6.86
C GLY A 329 -6.18 26.57 -7.76
N TYR A 330 -7.30 26.51 -8.47
CA TYR A 330 -7.50 25.51 -9.50
C TYR A 330 -6.77 25.91 -10.78
N VAL A 331 -5.89 25.03 -11.25
CA VAL A 331 -5.22 25.18 -12.53
C VAL A 331 -5.90 24.26 -13.54
N ALA A 332 -6.21 24.81 -14.70
CA ALA A 332 -6.73 24.02 -15.79
C ALA A 332 -5.64 23.03 -16.23
N ALA A 333 -5.98 21.74 -16.37
CA ALA A 333 -5.10 20.74 -16.95
C ALA A 333 -5.21 20.57 -18.50
N PRO A 334 -5.99 21.35 -19.28
CA PRO A 334 -6.14 21.05 -20.69
C PRO A 334 -4.86 21.35 -21.44
N TRP A 335 -4.55 20.47 -22.38
CA TRP A 335 -3.60 20.77 -23.43
C TRP A 335 -4.08 22.01 -24.21
N PRO A 336 -3.17 22.80 -24.78
CA PRO A 336 -3.53 23.56 -25.96
C PRO A 336 -4.01 22.53 -27.00
N PRO A 337 -5.23 22.66 -27.55
CA PRO A 337 -5.73 21.73 -28.54
C PRO A 337 -4.73 21.66 -29.70
N ASN A 338 -4.47 20.43 -30.19
CA ASN A 338 -3.62 20.11 -31.35
C ASN A 338 -2.10 19.93 -31.12
N ILE A 339 -1.57 19.93 -29.89
CA ILE A 339 -0.11 19.70 -29.70
C ILE A 339 0.28 18.22 -29.75
N MET A 340 -0.60 17.30 -29.34
CA MET A 340 -0.31 15.86 -29.28
C MET A 340 -1.14 15.01 -30.25
N GLY A 341 -2.03 15.59 -31.04
CA GLY A 341 -2.92 14.84 -31.94
C GLY A 341 -3.75 13.78 -31.21
N ASN A 342 -3.98 12.62 -31.84
CA ASN A 342 -4.69 11.48 -31.23
C ASN A 342 -3.74 10.49 -30.53
N LEU A 343 -2.69 10.98 -29.89
CA LEU A 343 -1.65 10.13 -29.30
C LEU A 343 -2.19 9.29 -28.14
N ASP A 344 -3.17 9.85 -27.44
CA ASP A 344 -4.01 9.19 -26.45
C ASP A 344 -4.68 7.92 -27.01
N VAL A 345 -5.23 7.94 -28.22
CA VAL A 345 -5.85 6.75 -28.85
C VAL A 345 -4.85 5.61 -29.04
N GLY A 346 -3.63 5.92 -29.49
CA GLY A 346 -2.58 4.93 -29.68
C GLY A 346 -2.10 4.32 -28.35
N ILE A 347 -1.98 5.16 -27.32
CA ILE A 347 -1.47 4.75 -26.01
C ILE A 347 -2.51 4.00 -25.20
N PHE A 348 -3.78 4.36 -25.27
CA PHE A 348 -4.84 3.61 -24.59
C PHE A 348 -4.97 2.17 -25.07
N ASN A 349 -4.49 1.85 -26.27
CA ASN A 349 -4.38 0.49 -26.78
C ASN A 349 -3.11 -0.25 -26.32
N ALA A 350 -2.14 0.44 -25.73
CA ALA A 350 -0.94 -0.16 -25.15
C ALA A 350 -1.20 -0.63 -23.70
N PRO A 351 -0.38 -1.55 -23.17
CA PRO A 351 -0.42 -1.91 -21.75
C PRO A 351 -0.38 -0.67 -20.85
N LEU A 352 -1.26 -0.61 -19.86
CA LEU A 352 -1.44 0.56 -18.99
C LEU A 352 -0.18 1.00 -18.23
N ILE A 353 0.82 0.11 -18.07
CA ILE A 353 2.13 0.50 -17.53
C ILE A 353 2.86 1.52 -18.42
N LEU A 354 2.63 1.46 -19.75
CA LEU A 354 3.26 2.35 -20.71
C LEU A 354 2.59 3.72 -20.84
N HIS A 355 1.39 3.90 -20.28
CA HIS A 355 0.63 5.13 -20.51
C HIS A 355 1.35 6.36 -19.95
N ALA A 356 1.94 6.23 -18.76
CA ALA A 356 2.77 7.29 -18.20
C ALA A 356 4.17 7.31 -18.84
N ASP A 357 4.79 6.13 -19.01
CA ASP A 357 6.18 6.01 -19.52
C ASP A 357 6.36 6.60 -20.91
N SER A 358 5.37 6.48 -21.80
CA SER A 358 5.42 7.08 -23.13
C SER A 358 5.47 8.61 -23.06
N CYS A 359 4.65 9.21 -22.19
CA CYS A 359 4.64 10.65 -21.95
C CYS A 359 5.98 11.10 -21.37
N ILE A 360 6.43 10.42 -20.32
CA ILE A 360 7.69 10.70 -19.61
C ILE A 360 8.85 10.66 -20.59
N SER A 361 8.97 9.57 -21.34
CA SER A 361 10.08 9.37 -22.25
C SER A 361 10.10 10.40 -23.38
N CYS A 362 8.95 10.68 -24.00
CA CYS A 362 8.83 11.67 -25.07
C CYS A 362 9.21 13.08 -24.57
N LYS A 363 8.72 13.47 -23.40
CA LYS A 363 8.99 14.78 -22.79
C LYS A 363 10.47 14.92 -22.41
N ARG A 364 11.10 13.86 -21.91
CA ARG A 364 12.54 13.81 -21.61
C ARG A 364 13.41 13.94 -22.86
N ALA A 365 13.01 13.31 -23.97
CA ALA A 365 13.67 13.48 -25.26
C ALA A 365 13.46 14.86 -25.91
N GLY A 366 12.87 15.83 -25.20
CA GLY A 366 12.63 17.18 -25.72
C GLY A 366 11.41 17.28 -26.63
N ALA A 367 10.47 16.34 -26.54
CA ALA A 367 9.29 16.26 -27.39
C ALA A 367 9.63 16.29 -28.90
N PRO A 368 10.39 15.30 -29.40
CA PRO A 368 10.83 15.27 -30.80
C PRO A 368 9.63 15.25 -31.76
N THR A 369 9.69 16.06 -32.81
CA THR A 369 8.64 16.15 -33.82
C THR A 369 9.18 15.86 -35.24
N PRO A 370 8.74 14.78 -35.91
CA PRO A 370 7.86 13.72 -35.41
C PRO A 370 8.61 12.76 -34.45
N PRO A 371 7.94 12.20 -33.44
CA PRO A 371 8.55 11.20 -32.58
C PRO A 371 8.60 9.91 -33.41
N THR A 372 9.75 9.59 -34.02
CA THR A 372 9.87 8.41 -34.89
C THR A 372 11.02 7.48 -34.48
N GLY A 373 11.83 7.91 -33.50
CA GLY A 373 12.92 7.11 -32.97
C GLY A 373 12.47 6.10 -31.89
N PRO A 374 13.21 5.00 -31.71
CA PRO A 374 12.99 4.07 -30.61
C PRO A 374 13.32 4.70 -29.26
N PHE A 375 12.46 4.39 -28.29
CA PHE A 375 12.62 4.67 -26.88
C PHE A 375 12.91 3.39 -26.11
N VAL A 376 13.80 3.48 -25.14
CA VAL A 376 13.97 2.44 -24.11
C VAL A 376 13.81 3.11 -22.75
N SER A 377 12.71 2.82 -22.05
CA SER A 377 12.46 3.31 -20.69
C SER A 377 12.71 2.16 -19.71
N TYR A 378 13.65 2.32 -18.79
CA TYR A 378 13.86 1.36 -17.70
C TYR A 378 12.78 1.55 -16.63
N SER A 379 12.33 0.45 -16.02
CA SER A 379 11.37 0.52 -14.92
C SER A 379 12.01 1.04 -13.63
N GLU A 380 11.17 1.30 -12.63
CA GLU A 380 11.62 1.68 -11.30
C GLU A 380 12.51 0.59 -10.69
N PRO A 381 13.50 0.97 -9.85
CA PRO A 381 13.80 2.33 -9.38
C PRO A 381 14.75 3.12 -10.31
N ASN A 382 15.19 2.54 -11.43
CA ASN A 382 16.26 3.13 -12.25
C ASN A 382 15.75 4.24 -13.17
N ASN A 383 14.59 4.04 -13.80
CA ASN A 383 13.89 5.02 -14.65
C ASN A 383 14.76 5.80 -15.66
N LEU A 384 15.78 5.15 -16.20
CA LEU A 384 16.62 5.69 -17.26
C LEU A 384 15.86 5.67 -18.59
N VAL A 385 15.94 6.76 -19.36
CA VAL A 385 15.34 6.83 -20.69
C VAL A 385 16.43 6.99 -21.74
N TYR A 386 16.29 6.22 -22.81
CA TYR A 386 17.11 6.33 -24.01
C TYR A 386 16.23 6.64 -25.21
N TYR A 387 16.71 7.53 -26.08
CA TYR A 387 16.10 7.86 -27.36
C TYR A 387 17.15 7.76 -28.45
N ASN A 388 16.88 7.00 -29.52
CA ASN A 388 17.85 6.72 -30.60
C ASN A 388 19.21 6.19 -30.08
N GLY A 389 19.19 5.43 -28.99
CA GLY A 389 20.40 4.87 -28.35
C GLY A 389 21.19 5.83 -27.46
N GLY A 390 20.85 7.13 -27.43
CA GLY A 390 21.41 8.10 -26.49
C GLY A 390 20.57 8.21 -25.22
N ARG A 391 21.20 8.39 -24.06
CA ARG A 391 20.49 8.69 -22.80
C ARG A 391 19.91 10.11 -22.87
N VAL A 392 18.66 10.28 -22.43
CA VAL A 392 17.91 11.56 -22.46
C VAL A 392 17.24 11.94 -21.15
#